data_AF-A0A800BW44-F1
#
_entry.id   AF-A0A800BW44-F1
#
_cell.length_a   1.000
_cell.length_b   1.000
_cell.length_c   1.000
_cell.angle_alpha   90.00
_cell.angle_beta   90.00
_cell.angle_gamma   90.00
#
_symmetry.space_group_name_H-M   'P 1'
#
loop_
_entity.id
_entity.type
_entity.pdbx_description
1 polymer ?
#
loop_
_entity_poly.entity_id
_entity_poly.type
_entity_poly.pdbx_seq_one_letter_code
_entity_poly.pdbx_strand_id
1 'polypeptide(L)'
;MANVRRFLRYDVKLPIYVELSDEQGRPLGWDEQTFWPQTDRYHLEGINEALKSALDELGKSNGQLMYMLHQFDMRLNFLAWLLAHLVENQDPRDDSGFDFRVREDSKIEPPELPTKANK
;
A
#
# COMPACT_ATOMS: atom_id res chain seq x y z
N MET A 1 12.70 -18.58 25.85
CA MET A 1 13.21 -17.51 24.96
C MET A 1 12.17 -17.25 23.89
N ALA A 2 11.29 -16.26 24.09
CA ALA A 2 10.25 -15.94 23.11
C ALA A 2 10.85 -15.08 22.00
N ASN A 3 10.95 -15.67 20.81
CA ASN A 3 11.39 -15.04 19.58
C ASN A 3 10.26 -14.11 19.12
N VAL A 4 10.14 -12.92 19.73
CA VAL A 4 9.15 -11.92 19.34
C VAL A 4 9.65 -11.28 18.05
N ARG A 5 9.36 -11.93 16.93
CA ARG A 5 9.44 -11.34 15.60
C ARG A 5 8.60 -10.07 15.59
N ARG A 6 9.23 -8.91 15.71
CA ARG A 6 8.57 -7.59 15.57
C ARG A 6 8.40 -7.28 14.08
N PHE A 7 7.60 -8.08 13.38
CA PHE A 7 7.11 -7.68 12.07
C PHE A 7 5.81 -6.90 12.29
N LEU A 8 5.70 -5.74 11.64
CA LEU A 8 4.42 -5.06 11.52
C LEU A 8 3.59 -5.88 10.51
N ARG A 9 2.69 -6.72 11.02
CA ARG A 9 1.71 -7.47 10.22
C ARG A 9 0.35 -6.82 10.40
N TYR A 10 -0.32 -6.57 9.28
CA TYR A 10 -1.64 -5.96 9.20
C TYR A 10 -2.40 -6.77 8.17
N ASP A 11 -3.56 -7.27 8.59
CA ASP A 11 -4.48 -7.94 7.68
C ASP A 11 -5.34 -6.85 7.05
N VAL A 12 -5.35 -6.77 5.72
CA VAL A 12 -6.11 -5.75 4.98
C VAL A 12 -7.37 -6.41 4.42
N LYS A 13 -8.51 -5.72 4.56
CA LYS A 13 -9.74 -6.05 3.83
C LYS A 13 -9.84 -5.13 2.63
N LEU A 14 -9.72 -5.70 1.44
CA LEU A 14 -9.85 -4.96 0.18
C LEU A 14 -11.27 -5.18 -0.37
N PRO A 15 -12.07 -4.13 -0.62
CA PRO A 15 -13.31 -4.28 -1.34
C PRO A 15 -12.99 -4.65 -2.80
N ILE A 16 -13.61 -5.71 -3.29
CA ILE A 16 -13.52 -6.13 -4.69
C ILE A 16 -14.87 -5.90 -5.31
N TYR A 17 -14.91 -5.08 -6.37
CA TYR A 17 -16.09 -4.82 -7.16
C TYR A 17 -16.01 -5.66 -8.43
N VAL A 18 -17.14 -6.29 -8.81
CA VAL A 18 -17.21 -7.15 -9.99
C VAL A 18 -18.08 -6.43 -11.02
N GLU A 19 -17.50 -6.13 -12.19
CA GLU A 19 -18.25 -5.59 -13.33
C GLU A 19 -18.89 -6.73 -14.12
N LEU A 20 -20.18 -6.58 -14.44
CA LEU A 20 -20.89 -7.53 -15.27
C LEU A 20 -20.49 -7.35 -16.73
N SER A 21 -20.20 -8.47 -17.39
CA SER A 21 -19.89 -8.52 -18.82
C SER A 21 -21.07 -9.11 -19.60
N ASP A 22 -21.20 -8.71 -20.87
CA ASP A 22 -22.13 -9.35 -21.80
C ASP A 22 -21.64 -10.75 -22.24
N GLU A 23 -22.45 -11.46 -23.02
CA GLU A 23 -22.12 -12.80 -23.54
C GLU A 23 -20.87 -12.83 -24.44
N GLN A 24 -20.42 -11.66 -24.92
CA GLN A 24 -19.20 -11.50 -25.71
C GLN A 24 -18.00 -11.03 -24.87
N GLY A 25 -18.15 -10.96 -23.55
CA GLY A 25 -17.10 -10.54 -22.62
C GLY A 25 -16.84 -9.04 -22.62
N ARG A 26 -17.73 -8.22 -23.20
CA ARG A 26 -17.59 -6.76 -23.15
C ARG A 26 -18.15 -6.24 -21.83
N PRO A 27 -17.46 -5.28 -21.19
CA PRO A 27 -17.98 -4.64 -19.98
C PRO A 27 -19.30 -3.93 -20.30
N LEU A 28 -20.33 -4.15 -19.48
CA LEU A 28 -21.62 -3.45 -19.62
C LEU A 28 -21.52 -1.97 -19.18
N GLY A 29 -20.36 -1.54 -18.69
CA GLY A 29 -20.12 -0.21 -18.16
C GLY A 29 -20.55 -0.14 -16.70
N TRP A 30 -19.73 0.52 -15.90
CA TRP A 30 -20.01 0.78 -14.50
C TRP A 30 -19.96 2.29 -14.23
N ASP A 31 -20.82 2.73 -13.31
CA ASP A 31 -20.76 4.09 -12.76
C ASP A 31 -19.99 4.07 -11.44
N GLU A 32 -18.79 4.63 -11.49
CA GLU A 32 -17.89 4.75 -10.35
C GLU A 32 -18.51 5.52 -9.18
N GLN A 33 -19.35 6.51 -9.45
CA GLN A 33 -20.00 7.30 -8.40
C GLN A 33 -21.06 6.50 -7.64
N THR A 34 -21.64 5.48 -8.26
CA THR A 34 -22.67 4.63 -7.65
C THR A 34 -22.08 3.67 -6.61
N PHE A 35 -20.87 3.15 -6.83
CA PHE A 35 -20.19 2.23 -5.91
C PHE A 35 -19.26 2.95 -4.92
N TRP A 36 -18.74 4.11 -5.31
CA TRP A 36 -17.85 4.90 -4.50
C TRP A 36 -18.28 6.37 -4.49
N PRO A 37 -19.27 6.71 -3.65
CA PRO A 37 -19.73 8.08 -3.51
C PRO A 37 -18.59 9.04 -3.22
N GLN A 38 -18.69 10.27 -3.73
CA GLN A 38 -17.67 11.30 -3.46
C GLN A 38 -17.50 11.56 -1.95
N THR A 39 -18.56 11.40 -1.16
CA THR A 39 -18.50 11.52 0.31
C THR A 39 -17.54 10.51 0.94
N ASP A 40 -17.51 9.28 0.44
CA ASP A 40 -16.65 8.22 0.96
C ASP A 40 -15.20 8.45 0.53
N ARG A 41 -14.98 8.94 -0.69
CA ARG A 41 -13.69 9.49 -1.16
C ARG A 41 -13.14 10.53 -0.19
N TYR A 42 -13.89 11.60 0.06
CA TYR A 42 -13.46 12.69 0.94
C TYR A 42 -13.22 12.22 2.37
N HIS A 43 -14.04 11.29 2.88
CA HIS A 43 -13.85 10.73 4.21
C HIS A 43 -12.53 9.97 4.33
N LEU A 44 -12.21 9.12 3.34
CA LEU A 44 -10.98 8.33 3.34
C LEU A 44 -9.74 9.19 3.09
N GLU A 45 -9.85 10.23 2.25
CA GLU A 45 -8.80 11.25 2.11
C GLU A 45 -8.51 11.95 3.44
N GLY A 46 -9.55 12.35 4.17
CA GLY A 46 -9.39 12.95 5.50
C GLY A 46 -8.75 12.00 6.52
N ILE A 47 -9.10 10.72 6.51
CA ILE A 47 -8.44 9.70 7.35
C ILE A 47 -6.95 9.58 6.98
N ASN A 48 -6.63 9.56 5.68
CA ASN A 48 -5.25 9.47 5.21
C ASN A 48 -4.42 10.69 5.65
N GLU A 49 -4.97 11.90 5.55
CA GLU A 49 -4.31 13.12 6.03
C GLU A 49 -4.09 13.10 7.54
N ALA A 50 -5.10 12.70 8.32
CA ALA A 50 -4.99 12.59 9.77
C ALA A 50 -3.92 11.55 10.18
N LEU A 51 -3.89 10.41 9.49
CA LEU A 51 -2.88 9.37 9.69
C LEU A 51 -1.48 9.91 9.38
N LYS A 52 -1.28 10.57 8.24
CA LYS A 52 0.01 11.17 7.87
C LYS A 52 0.49 12.16 8.92
N SER A 53 -0.39 13.03 9.40
CA SER A 53 -0.07 14.00 10.45
C SER A 53 0.35 13.30 11.75
N ALA A 54 -0.41 12.31 12.20
CA ALA A 54 -0.08 11.54 13.41
C ALA A 54 1.26 10.80 13.29
N LEU A 55 1.55 10.22 12.11
CA LEU A 55 2.81 9.55 11.84
C LEU A 55 3.99 10.53 11.82
N ASP A 56 3.82 11.73 11.25
CA ASP A 56 4.85 12.77 11.26
C ASP A 56 5.17 13.25 12.68
N GLU A 57 4.16 13.44 13.53
CA GLU A 57 4.35 13.77 14.94
C GLU A 57 5.08 12.67 15.73
N LEU A 58 4.67 11.41 15.57
CA LEU A 58 5.36 10.25 16.14
C LEU A 58 6.83 10.19 15.70
N GLY A 59 7.05 10.54 14.43
CA GLY A 59 8.34 10.52 13.80
C GLY A 59 9.37 11.51 14.31
N LYS A 60 8.93 12.70 14.74
CA LYS A 60 9.80 13.75 15.31
C LYS A 60 10.61 13.25 16.52
N SER A 61 10.09 12.25 17.22
CA SER A 61 10.73 11.66 18.40
C SER A 61 11.68 10.50 18.10
N ASN A 62 11.60 9.88 16.91
CA ASN A 62 12.32 8.67 16.58
C ASN A 62 12.58 8.55 15.06
N GLY A 63 13.78 8.95 14.63
CA GLY A 63 14.18 8.89 13.22
C GLY A 63 14.16 7.49 12.61
N GLN A 64 14.39 6.44 13.42
CA GLN A 64 14.30 5.06 12.95
C GLN A 64 12.85 4.62 12.73
N LEU A 65 11.92 5.11 13.55
CA LEU A 65 10.48 4.91 13.33
C LEU A 65 10.04 5.59 12.03
N MET A 66 10.48 6.83 11.77
CA MET A 66 10.20 7.52 10.49
C MET A 66 10.71 6.76 9.29
N TYR A 67 11.96 6.28 9.36
CA TYR A 67 12.54 5.50 8.28
C TYR A 67 11.71 4.24 8.00
N MET A 68 11.31 3.49 9.03
CA MET A 68 10.45 2.31 8.88
C MET A 68 9.06 2.66 8.32
N LEU A 69 8.44 3.75 8.78
CA LEU A 69 7.13 4.20 8.29
C LEU A 69 7.21 4.68 6.83
N HIS A 70 8.31 5.34 6.45
CA HIS A 70 8.52 5.76 5.07
C HIS A 70 8.71 4.55 4.14
N GLN A 71 9.53 3.58 4.53
CA GLN A 71 9.67 2.32 3.79
C GLN A 71 8.33 1.58 3.67
N PHE A 72 7.52 1.63 4.72
CA PHE A 72 6.19 1.04 4.74
C PHE A 72 5.24 1.67 3.72
N ASP A 73 5.15 3.00 3.74
CA ASP A 73 4.34 3.78 2.80
C ASP A 73 4.76 3.51 1.35
N MET A 74 6.07 3.47 1.09
CA MET A 74 6.62 3.11 -0.23
C MET A 74 6.14 1.73 -0.72
N ARG A 75 6.13 0.72 0.16
CA ARG A 75 5.65 -0.63 -0.19
C ARG A 75 4.15 -0.67 -0.43
N LEU A 76 3.36 -0.01 0.41
CA LEU A 76 1.91 0.07 0.21
C LEU A 76 1.57 0.76 -1.12
N ASN A 77 2.27 1.85 -1.45
CA ASN A 77 2.10 2.55 -2.71
C ASN A 77 2.46 1.66 -3.91
N PHE A 78 3.52 0.84 -3.82
CA PHE A 78 3.85 -0.10 -4.87
C PHE A 78 2.82 -1.21 -5.03
N LEU A 79 2.33 -1.79 -3.92
CA LEU A 79 1.28 -2.81 -3.93
C LEU A 79 -0.04 -2.26 -4.51
N ALA A 80 -0.44 -1.05 -4.13
CA ALA A 80 -1.61 -0.39 -4.69
C ALA A 80 -1.48 -0.18 -6.21
N TRP A 81 -0.30 0.22 -6.66
CA TRP A 81 0.00 0.39 -8.08
C TRP A 81 -0.07 -0.94 -8.86
N LEU A 82 0.46 -2.04 -8.30
CA LEU A 82 0.33 -3.38 -8.90
C LEU A 82 -1.14 -3.85 -8.96
N LEU A 83 -1.91 -3.59 -7.91
CA LEU A 83 -3.32 -3.93 -7.86
C LEU A 83 -4.13 -3.19 -8.93
N ALA A 84 -3.81 -1.93 -9.20
CA ALA A 84 -4.48 -1.16 -10.26
C ALA A 84 -4.29 -1.83 -11.64
N HIS A 85 -3.06 -2.25 -11.97
CA HIS A 85 -2.78 -2.96 -13.23
C HIS A 85 -3.51 -4.30 -13.30
N LEU A 86 -3.56 -5.04 -12.19
CA LEU A 86 -4.25 -6.32 -12.13
C LEU A 86 -5.76 -6.17 -12.31
N VAL A 87 -6.37 -5.12 -11.74
CA VAL A 87 -7.80 -4.80 -11.91
C VAL A 87 -8.10 -4.41 -13.36
N GLU A 88 -7.21 -3.66 -14.01
CA GLU A 88 -7.35 -3.27 -15.41
C GLU A 88 -6.94 -4.37 -16.40
N ASN A 89 -6.53 -5.54 -15.90
CA ASN A 89 -6.03 -6.67 -16.69
C ASN A 89 -4.88 -6.26 -17.64
N GLN A 90 -4.01 -5.36 -17.18
CA GLN A 90 -2.82 -4.90 -17.89
C GLN A 90 -1.57 -5.55 -17.27
N ASP A 91 -0.56 -5.86 -18.09
CA ASP A 91 0.72 -6.27 -17.55
C ASP A 91 1.43 -5.02 -16.98
N PRO A 92 1.73 -4.96 -15.67
CA PRO A 92 2.44 -3.83 -15.08
C PRO A 92 3.83 -3.61 -15.70
N ARG A 93 4.41 -4.60 -16.38
CA ARG A 93 5.70 -4.47 -17.09
C ARG A 93 5.64 -3.57 -18.31
N ASP A 94 4.44 -3.33 -18.85
CA ASP A 94 4.25 -2.46 -20.00
C ASP A 94 4.27 -0.97 -19.59
N ASP A 95 4.14 -0.66 -18.29
CA ASP A 95 4.24 0.70 -17.76
C ASP A 95 5.71 1.13 -17.58
N SER A 96 6.05 2.31 -18.11
CA SER A 96 7.41 2.87 -18.06
C SER A 96 7.98 3.07 -16.64
N GLY A 97 7.13 3.11 -15.61
CA GLY A 97 7.49 3.22 -14.21
C GLY A 97 7.81 1.89 -13.53
N PHE A 98 7.58 0.74 -14.19
CA PHE A 98 7.75 -0.59 -13.59
C PHE A 98 9.17 -0.82 -13.05
N ASP A 99 10.18 -0.68 -13.90
CA ASP A 99 11.57 -0.94 -13.53
C ASP A 99 12.06 -0.03 -12.40
N PHE A 100 11.62 1.23 -12.41
CA PHE A 100 11.91 2.18 -11.33
C PHE A 100 11.32 1.69 -10.01
N ARG A 101 10.03 1.32 -10.00
CA ARG A 101 9.33 0.89 -8.79
C ARG A 101 9.89 -0.41 -8.22
N VAL A 102 10.21 -1.39 -9.07
CA VAL A 102 10.87 -2.64 -8.67
C VAL A 102 12.23 -2.35 -8.06
N ARG A 103 13.02 -1.45 -8.66
CA ARG A 103 14.33 -1.06 -8.12
C ARG A 103 14.20 -0.35 -6.78
N GLU A 104 13.24 0.55 -6.62
CA GLU A 104 13.03 1.23 -5.34
C GLU A 104 12.56 0.27 -4.23
N ASP A 105 11.69 -0.70 -4.54
CA ASP A 105 11.26 -1.73 -3.58
C ASP A 105 12.43 -2.64 -3.16
N SER A 106 13.31 -3.00 -4.10
CA SER A 106 14.49 -3.84 -3.81
C SER A 106 15.49 -3.21 -2.83
N LYS A 107 15.47 -1.88 -2.67
CA LYS A 107 16.32 -1.16 -1.70
C LYS A 107 15.79 -1.25 -0.27
N ILE A 108 14.56 -1.73 -0.09
CA ILE A 108 13.93 -1.82 1.22
C ILE A 108 14.42 -3.10 1.90
N GLU A 109 15.49 -2.96 2.68
CA GLU A 109 16.03 -4.04 3.49
C GLU A 109 15.17 -4.28 4.75
N PRO A 110 14.99 -5.53 5.18
CA PRO A 110 14.37 -5.81 6.46
C PRO A 110 15.22 -5.22 7.59
N PRO A 111 14.59 -4.65 8.64
CA PRO A 111 15.35 -4.05 9.73
C PRO A 111 16.27 -5.07 10.39
N GLU A 112 17.56 -4.72 10.52
CA GLU A 112 18.53 -5.54 11.22
C GLU A 112 18.09 -5.72 12.68
N LEU A 113 17.96 -6.97 13.11
CA LEU A 113 17.68 -7.27 14.50
C LEU A 113 18.88 -6.83 15.35
N PRO A 114 18.70 -6.15 16.49
CA PRO A 114 19.81 -5.85 17.38
C PRO A 114 20.42 -7.17 17.83
N THR A 115 21.62 -7.48 17.31
CA THR A 115 22.45 -8.56 17.81
C THR A 115 22.66 -8.29 19.29
N LYS A 116 22.17 -9.22 20.12
CA LYS A 116 22.39 -9.16 21.57
C LYS A 116 23.87 -8.91 21.81
N ALA A 117 24.20 -7.75 22.38
CA ALA A 117 25.50 -7.52 22.98
C ALA A 117 25.67 -8.59 24.06
N ASN A 118 26.45 -9.63 23.75
CA ASN A 118 26.86 -10.63 24.71
C ASN A 118 27.70 -9.89 25.77
N LYS A 119 27.12 -9.76 26.97
CA LYS A 119 27.87 -9.56 28.21
C LYS A 119 28.47 -10.88 28.63
#